data_AF-A0A8H4J7W1-F1
#
_entry.id   AF-A0A8H4J7W1-F1
#
_cell.length_a   1.000
_cell.length_b   1.000
_cell.length_c   1.000
_cell.angle_alpha   90.00
_cell.angle_beta   90.00
_cell.angle_gamma   90.00
#
_symmetry.space_group_name_H-M   'P 1'
#
loop_
_entity.id
_entity.type
_entity.pdbx_description
1 polymer ?
#
loop_
_entity_poly.entity_id
_entity_poly.type
_entity_poly.pdbx_seq_one_letter_code
_entity_poly.pdbx_strand_id
1 'polypeptide(L)'
;MRKGSKRVGAYLDLEQFQQLQISRWKQLRKIDLSLELDRLFDRPSVFKPGQHMVLTAIMHNQSPIVTVLPTSGGKSLLFQLPAASCPSGVTVVVVPLVALQGDLFYRTEKMNIPTAQ
;
A
#
# COMPACT_ATOMS: atom_id res chain seq x y z
N MET A 1 -32.25 -13.41 -23.61
CA MET A 1 -31.67 -12.14 -23.12
C MET A 1 -31.43 -12.23 -21.62
N ARG A 2 -30.18 -12.24 -21.15
CA ARG A 2 -29.85 -12.22 -19.71
C ARG A 2 -30.08 -10.80 -19.18
N LYS A 3 -30.91 -10.68 -18.13
CA LYS A 3 -31.25 -9.42 -17.47
C LYS A 3 -29.98 -8.88 -16.80
N GLY A 4 -29.48 -7.74 -17.27
CA GLY A 4 -28.34 -7.08 -16.66
C GLY A 4 -28.70 -6.62 -15.24
N SER A 5 -28.15 -7.29 -14.22
CA SER A 5 -28.16 -6.78 -12.85
C SER A 5 -27.36 -5.48 -12.82
N LYS A 6 -28.06 -4.35 -12.84
CA LYS A 6 -27.47 -3.05 -12.49
C LYS A 6 -26.86 -3.20 -11.10
N ARG A 7 -25.53 -3.12 -11.00
CA ARG A 7 -24.84 -3.02 -9.71
C ARG A 7 -25.33 -1.73 -9.06
N VAL A 8 -26.30 -1.84 -8.16
CA VAL A 8 -26.65 -0.76 -7.24
C VAL A 8 -25.44 -0.64 -6.32
N GLY A 9 -24.54 0.27 -6.65
CA GLY A 9 -23.36 0.53 -5.83
C GLY A 9 -23.81 0.89 -4.43
N ALA A 10 -23.36 0.12 -3.44
CA ALA A 10 -23.50 0.49 -2.04
C ALA A 10 -22.76 1.82 -1.86
N TYR A 11 -23.49 2.93 -1.77
CA TYR A 11 -22.93 4.18 -1.30
C TYR A 11 -22.50 3.93 0.14
N LEU A 12 -21.19 3.85 0.36
CA LEU A 12 -20.65 3.90 1.72
C LEU A 12 -21.07 5.25 2.30
N ASP A 13 -21.75 5.20 3.44
CA ASP A 13 -22.04 6.37 4.24
C ASP A 13 -20.72 7.08 4.63
N LEU A 14 -20.71 8.40 4.64
CA LEU A 14 -19.52 9.21 4.91
C LEU A 14 -18.96 8.91 6.30
N GLU A 15 -19.83 8.66 7.28
CA GLU A 15 -19.42 8.27 8.62
C GLU A 15 -18.72 6.91 8.62
N GLN A 16 -19.28 5.93 7.90
CA GLN A 16 -18.68 4.61 7.75
C GLN A 16 -17.30 4.70 7.08
N PHE A 17 -17.17 5.52 6.03
CA PHE A 17 -15.88 5.75 5.37
C PHE A 17 -14.85 6.36 6.32
N GLN A 18 -15.25 7.36 7.11
CA GLN A 18 -14.38 7.98 8.10
C GLN A 18 -13.93 6.98 9.18
N GLN A 19 -14.83 6.12 9.65
CA GLN A 19 -14.51 5.05 10.60
C GLN A 19 -13.51 4.04 10.01
N LEU A 20 -13.70 3.63 8.75
CA LEU A 20 -12.76 2.75 8.05
C LEU A 20 -11.37 3.38 7.92
N GLN A 21 -11.30 4.66 7.57
CA GLN A 21 -10.02 5.39 7.50
C GLN A 21 -9.33 5.45 8.87
N ILE A 22 -10.06 5.84 9.93
CA ILE A 22 -9.52 5.92 11.29
C ILE A 22 -9.02 4.54 11.75
N SER A 23 -9.79 3.49 11.49
CA SER A 23 -9.43 2.11 11.83
C SER A 23 -8.15 1.66 11.14
N ARG A 24 -8.03 1.91 9.82
CA ARG A 24 -6.82 1.61 9.03
C ARG A 24 -5.59 2.26 9.64
N TRP A 25 -5.63 3.57 9.93
CA TRP A 25 -4.49 4.28 10.50
C TRP A 25 -4.15 3.83 11.92
N LYS A 26 -5.16 3.48 12.74
CA LYS A 26 -4.94 2.89 14.07
C LYS A 26 -4.22 1.54 13.98
N GLN A 27 -4.53 0.73 12.97
CA GLN A 27 -3.86 -0.55 12.73
C GLN A 27 -2.42 -0.34 12.26
N LEU A 28 -2.20 0.48 11.23
CA LEU A 28 -0.87 0.73 10.66
C LEU A 28 0.15 1.24 11.70
N ARG A 29 -0.27 2.11 12.62
CA ARG A 29 0.60 2.60 13.71
C ARG A 29 1.06 1.53 14.71
N LYS A 30 0.40 0.38 14.76
CA LYS A 30 0.76 -0.73 15.67
C LYS A 30 1.74 -1.72 15.03
N ILE A 31 2.05 -1.54 13.76
CA ILE A 31 2.84 -2.50 12.98
C ILE A 31 4.32 -2.26 13.26
N ASP A 32 5.03 -3.32 13.64
CA ASP A 32 6.48 -3.32 13.67
C ASP A 32 7.00 -3.42 12.23
N LEU A 33 7.62 -2.34 11.75
CA LEU A 33 8.12 -2.25 10.39
C LEU A 33 9.16 -3.31 10.06
N SER A 34 10.01 -3.71 11.00
CA SER A 34 11.08 -4.68 10.75
C SER A 34 10.52 -6.08 10.59
N LEU A 35 9.62 -6.48 11.49
CA LEU A 35 8.92 -7.78 11.38
C LEU A 35 8.07 -7.86 10.10
N GLU A 36 7.42 -6.75 9.75
CA GLU A 36 6.60 -6.68 8.55
C GLU A 36 7.43 -6.73 7.26
N LEU A 37 8.63 -6.13 7.28
CA LEU A 37 9.58 -6.23 6.17
C LEU A 37 10.01 -7.69 5.94
N ASP A 38 10.34 -8.40 7.02
CA ASP A 38 10.75 -9.80 6.96
C ASP A 38 9.61 -10.69 6.45
N ARG A 39 8.38 -10.44 6.92
CA ARG A 39 7.17 -11.11 6.45
C ARG A 39 6.94 -10.88 4.95
N LEU A 40 7.10 -9.64 4.49
CA LEU A 40 6.84 -9.28 3.09
C LEU A 40 7.83 -9.95 2.11
N PHE A 41 9.08 -10.14 2.54
CA PHE A 41 10.12 -10.76 1.72
C PHE A 41 10.34 -12.26 2.00
N ASP A 42 9.62 -12.82 2.96
CA ASP A 42 9.77 -14.20 3.45
C ASP A 42 11.21 -14.55 3.84
N ARG A 43 11.93 -13.57 4.40
CA ARG A 43 13.33 -13.70 4.86
C ARG A 43 13.77 -12.49 5.69
N PRO A 44 14.78 -12.66 6.58
CA PRO A 44 15.43 -11.54 7.25
C PRO A 44 15.93 -10.49 6.25
N SER A 45 15.50 -9.25 6.44
CA SER A 45 15.66 -8.15 5.51
C SER A 45 16.00 -6.86 6.26
N VAL A 46 16.67 -5.94 5.57
CA VAL A 46 17.09 -4.65 6.15
C VAL A 46 16.63 -3.51 5.24
N PHE A 47 16.13 -2.44 5.85
CA PHE A 47 15.78 -1.23 5.14
C PHE A 47 17.00 -0.60 4.47
N LYS A 48 16.84 -0.17 3.22
CA LYS A 48 17.82 0.71 2.58
C LYS A 48 17.80 2.10 3.24
N PRO A 49 18.89 2.89 3.09
CA PRO A 49 18.97 4.23 3.66
C PRO A 49 17.73 5.08 3.34
N GLY A 50 17.17 5.73 4.37
CA GLY A 50 15.99 6.61 4.25
C GLY A 50 14.63 5.90 4.20
N GLN A 51 14.55 4.61 3.88
CA GLN A 51 13.25 3.92 3.75
C GLN A 51 12.50 3.85 5.07
N HIS A 52 13.18 3.45 6.15
CA HIS A 52 12.56 3.28 7.46
C HIS A 52 11.91 4.59 7.94
N MET A 53 12.63 5.71 7.85
CA MET A 53 12.12 7.03 8.24
C MET A 53 10.84 7.40 7.48
N VAL A 54 10.81 7.19 6.17
CA VAL A 54 9.66 7.55 5.32
C VAL A 54 8.49 6.60 5.57
N LEU A 55 8.75 5.29 5.74
CA LEU A 55 7.70 4.33 6.09
C LEU A 55 7.08 4.64 7.45
N THR A 56 7.88 5.01 8.45
CA THR A 56 7.37 5.46 9.75
C THR A 56 6.44 6.66 9.58
N ALA A 57 6.83 7.67 8.80
CA ALA A 57 5.97 8.82 8.53
C ALA A 57 4.63 8.41 7.88
N ILE A 58 4.68 7.48 6.91
CA ILE A 58 3.49 6.94 6.23
C ILE A 58 2.59 6.17 7.22
N MET A 59 3.14 5.26 8.04
CA MET A 59 2.38 4.49 9.02
C MET A 59 1.71 5.37 10.08
N HIS A 60 2.33 6.52 10.39
CA HIS A 60 1.79 7.52 11.30
C HIS A 60 0.81 8.51 10.65
N ASN A 61 0.45 8.32 9.38
CA ASN A 61 -0.44 9.20 8.63
C ASN A 61 0.04 10.67 8.62
N GLN A 62 1.36 10.86 8.55
CA GLN A 62 1.95 12.18 8.34
C GLN A 62 1.82 12.52 6.87
N SER A 63 1.00 13.50 6.51
CA SER A 63 0.73 13.89 5.13
C SER A 63 0.70 15.42 5.02
N PRO A 64 1.26 16.02 3.95
CA PRO A 64 1.89 15.38 2.78
C PRO A 64 3.34 14.94 3.03
N ILE A 65 3.79 13.90 2.31
CA ILE A 65 5.20 13.44 2.30
C ILE A 65 5.75 13.59 0.88
N VAL A 66 6.95 14.18 0.78
CA VAL A 66 7.75 14.18 -0.44
C VAL A 66 9.08 13.48 -0.12
N THR A 67 9.47 12.54 -0.96
CA THR A 67 10.70 11.75 -0.77
C THR A 67 11.44 11.61 -2.09
N VAL A 68 12.74 11.88 -2.05
CA VAL A 68 13.65 11.70 -3.18
C VAL A 68 14.63 10.59 -2.82
N LEU A 69 14.53 9.46 -3.52
CA LEU A 69 15.50 8.35 -3.42
C LEU A 69 16.19 8.17 -4.78
N PRO A 70 17.39 7.60 -4.85
CA PRO A 70 18.02 7.22 -6.12
C PRO A 70 17.24 6.09 -6.79
N THR A 71 17.40 5.93 -8.10
CA THR A 71 16.97 4.70 -8.81
C THR A 71 17.60 3.49 -8.12
N SER A 72 16.86 2.40 -7.96
CA SER A 72 17.19 1.23 -7.11
C SER A 72 17.14 1.44 -5.58
N GLY A 73 16.91 2.66 -5.09
CA GLY A 73 16.73 2.98 -3.65
C GLY A 73 15.51 2.33 -2.99
N GLY A 74 14.73 1.54 -3.74
CA GLY A 74 13.59 0.79 -3.21
C GLY A 74 12.36 1.66 -2.94
N LYS A 75 12.10 2.67 -3.79
CA LYS A 75 10.92 3.54 -3.69
C LYS A 75 9.60 2.76 -3.64
N SER A 76 9.50 1.64 -4.36
CA SER A 76 8.28 0.83 -4.40
C SER A 76 7.87 0.28 -3.04
N LEU A 77 8.84 -0.03 -2.18
CA LEU A 77 8.58 -0.53 -0.82
C LEU A 77 7.74 0.44 0.00
N LEU A 78 7.90 1.75 -0.24
CA LEU A 78 7.23 2.81 0.52
C LEU A 78 5.70 2.75 0.38
N PHE A 79 5.17 2.23 -0.73
CA PHE A 79 3.73 2.01 -0.90
C PHE A 79 3.33 0.54 -0.83
N GLN A 80 4.24 -0.40 -1.15
CA GLN A 80 3.97 -1.83 -1.11
C GLN A 80 3.80 -2.34 0.32
N LEU A 81 4.70 -1.96 1.24
CA LEU A 81 4.64 -2.43 2.63
C LEU A 81 3.32 -1.95 3.29
N PRO A 82 2.95 -0.65 3.31
CA PRO A 82 1.67 -0.23 3.87
C PRO A 82 0.42 -0.81 3.17
N ALA A 83 0.53 -1.21 1.91
CA ALA A 83 -0.56 -1.90 1.20
C ALA A 83 -0.71 -3.35 1.68
N ALA A 84 0.40 -4.06 1.91
CA ALA A 84 0.40 -5.43 2.40
C ALA A 84 -0.03 -5.55 3.88
N SER A 85 0.33 -4.56 4.70
CA SER A 85 0.21 -4.65 6.16
C SER A 85 -1.19 -4.40 6.73
N CYS A 86 -2.14 -3.95 5.90
CA CYS A 86 -3.52 -3.73 6.33
C CYS A 86 -4.51 -4.28 5.30
N PRO A 87 -5.34 -5.26 5.68
CA PRO A 87 -6.28 -5.90 4.77
C PRO A 87 -7.47 -5.01 4.39
N SER A 88 -7.67 -3.87 5.07
CA SER A 88 -8.73 -2.93 4.78
C SER A 88 -8.20 -1.68 4.07
N GLY A 89 -8.91 -1.23 3.05
CA GLY A 89 -8.55 -0.05 2.24
C GLY A 89 -7.81 -0.39 0.96
N VAL A 90 -7.50 0.64 0.17
CA VAL A 90 -6.88 0.53 -1.15
C VAL A 90 -5.74 1.54 -1.25
N THR A 91 -4.58 1.10 -1.73
CA THR A 91 -3.47 1.99 -2.08
C THR A 91 -3.50 2.24 -3.58
N VAL A 92 -3.63 3.51 -3.98
CA VAL A 92 -3.63 3.92 -5.39
C VAL A 92 -2.24 4.41 -5.76
N VAL A 93 -1.62 3.78 -6.76
CA VAL A 93 -0.29 4.15 -7.26
C VAL A 93 -0.43 4.70 -8.68
N VAL A 94 -0.13 5.99 -8.84
CA VAL A 94 -0.20 6.67 -10.14
C VAL A 94 1.18 6.65 -10.78
N VAL A 95 1.28 6.04 -11.96
CA VAL A 95 2.54 5.99 -12.73
C VAL A 95 2.32 6.47 -14.16
N PRO A 96 3.31 7.19 -14.75
CA PRO A 96 3.16 7.77 -16.08
C PRO A 96 3.34 6.77 -17.23
N LEU A 97 4.00 5.63 -17.01
CA LEU A 97 4.40 4.69 -18.07
C LEU A 97 3.70 3.33 -17.91
N VAL A 98 3.09 2.82 -18.99
CA VAL A 98 2.46 1.48 -19.02
C VAL A 98 3.47 0.36 -18.73
N ALA A 99 4.70 0.46 -19.27
CA ALA A 99 5.76 -0.51 -18.99
C ALA A 99 6.07 -0.60 -17.48
N LEU A 100 5.97 0.52 -16.76
CA LEU A 100 6.19 0.54 -15.31
C LEU A 100 5.01 -0.09 -14.55
N GLN A 101 3.78 0.01 -15.07
CA GLN A 101 2.62 -0.67 -14.49
C GLN A 101 2.80 -2.19 -14.49
N GLY A 102 3.32 -2.75 -15.59
CA GLY A 102 3.62 -4.18 -15.70
C GLY A 102 4.67 -4.65 -14.69
N ASP A 103 5.77 -3.90 -14.53
CA ASP A 103 6.81 -4.21 -13.53
C ASP A 103 6.27 -4.13 -12.09
N LEU A 104 5.43 -3.13 -11.78
CA LEU A 104 4.82 -3.02 -10.46
C LEU A 104 3.85 -4.16 -10.16
N PHE A 105 2.99 -4.52 -11.13
CA PHE A 105 2.05 -5.62 -11.00
C PHE A 105 2.76 -6.95 -10.76
N TYR A 106 3.81 -7.23 -11.53
CA TYR A 106 4.61 -8.44 -11.34
C TYR A 106 5.25 -8.52 -9.94
N ARG A 107 5.72 -7.40 -9.40
CA ARG A 107 6.31 -7.35 -8.06
C ARG A 107 5.28 -7.56 -6.97
N THR A 108 4.08 -6.98 -7.09
CA THR A 108 3.02 -7.15 -6.10
C THR A 108 2.47 -8.57 -6.10
N GLU A 109 2.35 -9.21 -7.27
CA GLU A 109 2.01 -10.64 -7.36
C GLU A 109 3.04 -11.51 -6.63
N LYS A 110 4.34 -11.27 -6.84
CA LYS A 110 5.40 -12.00 -6.13
C LYS A 110 5.36 -11.84 -4.61
N MET A 111 4.85 -10.71 -4.13
CA MET A 111 4.71 -10.41 -2.69
C MET A 111 3.34 -10.83 -2.14
N ASN A 112 2.50 -11.51 -2.94
CA ASN A 112 1.13 -11.88 -2.59
C ASN A 112 0.26 -10.68 -2.18
N ILE A 113 0.48 -9.51 -2.80
CA ILE A 113 -0.34 -8.31 -2.58
C ILE A 113 -1.45 -8.27 -3.65
N PRO A 114 -2.75 -8.37 -3.26
CA PRO A 114 -3.85 -8.27 -4.21
C PRO A 114 -3.80 -6.95 -4.97
N THR A 115 -3.72 -7.03 -6.30
CA THR A 115 -3.56 -5.85 -7.18
C THR A 115 -4.51 -5.98 -8.36
N ALA A 116 -5.03 -4.86 -8.84
CA ALA A 116 -5.84 -4.77 -10.05
C ALA A 116 -5.25 -3.70 -10.98
N GLN A 117 -5.47 -3.87 -12.29
CA GLN A 117 -5.14 -2.90 -13.34
C GLN A 117 -6.40 -2.28 -13.93
#